data_AF-A0A928VGL1-F1
#
_entry.id   AF-A0A928VGL1-F1
#
_cell.length_a   1.000
_cell.length_b   1.000
_cell.length_c   1.000
_cell.angle_alpha   90.00
_cell.angle_beta   90.00
_cell.angle_gamma   90.00
#
_symmetry.space_group_name_H-M   'P 1'
#
loop_
_entity.id
_entity.type
_entity.pdbx_description
1 polymer ?
#
loop_
_entity_poly.entity_id
_entity_poly.type
_entity_poly.pdbx_seq_one_letter_code
_entity_poly.pdbx_strand_id
1 'polypeptide(L)'
;LNTADVSGPRDKTPTPLEQTQGSLIYGRVAGVAVGSQWNGRIVDQGRDFLTVPEPGTGFSYGLATLHRGTLGTTQNQSAKLIRRYPDTAYEAHGNYAIQYSLTMPLENTSNEARTVVVTVETPLRREAKDQGLRFLQPPGPQMNFRGTVRLRYNDDRGLPQTTFVHLVQRRGQQGDPLITLQMKPQERRFVQFDFLYPPDATPPQVLTVKTLQQ
;
A
#
# COMPACT_ATOMS: atom_id res chain seq x y z
N LEU A 1 11.04 25.16 -21.61
CA LEU A 1 10.06 24.12 -22.01
C LEU A 1 9.34 24.46 -23.32
N ASN A 2 9.21 25.74 -23.72
CA ASN A 2 8.42 26.13 -24.90
C ASN A 2 9.26 26.48 -26.16
N THR A 3 10.58 26.31 -26.14
CA THR A 3 11.47 26.97 -27.12
C THR A 3 12.57 26.06 -27.70
N ALA A 4 12.53 24.74 -27.46
CA ALA A 4 13.49 23.82 -28.05
C ALA A 4 12.86 22.45 -28.32
N ASP A 5 13.23 21.86 -29.47
CA ASP A 5 12.95 20.46 -29.74
C ASP A 5 13.69 19.60 -28.71
N VAL A 6 12.91 18.90 -27.91
CA VAL A 6 13.36 17.91 -26.94
C VAL A 6 13.19 16.52 -27.52
N SER A 7 14.08 15.60 -27.17
CA SER A 7 14.11 14.21 -27.67
C SER A 7 12.72 13.57 -27.62
N GLY A 8 12.15 13.27 -28.79
CA GLY A 8 10.86 12.62 -28.96
C GLY A 8 10.93 11.55 -30.06
N PRO A 9 10.16 10.44 -29.94
CA PRO A 9 9.29 10.09 -28.81
C PRO A 9 10.10 9.56 -27.60
N ARG A 10 9.63 9.86 -26.38
CA ARG A 10 10.29 9.40 -25.14
C ARG A 10 10.00 7.94 -24.81
N ASP A 11 8.79 7.48 -25.12
CA ASP A 11 8.28 6.12 -24.94
C ASP A 11 6.95 5.96 -25.73
N LYS A 12 6.27 4.82 -25.56
CA LYS A 12 4.90 4.59 -26.02
C LYS A 12 3.96 5.63 -25.42
N THR A 13 3.10 6.19 -26.27
CA THR A 13 2.02 7.09 -25.86
C THR A 13 1.15 6.42 -24.80
N PRO A 14 0.88 7.09 -23.66
CA PRO A 14 -0.03 6.55 -22.65
C PRO A 14 -1.44 6.39 -23.22
N THR A 15 -2.17 5.42 -22.69
CA THR A 15 -3.61 5.30 -22.93
C THR A 15 -4.34 6.43 -22.17
N PRO A 16 -5.24 7.19 -22.83
CA PRO A 16 -6.09 8.16 -22.14
C PRO A 16 -6.87 7.54 -20.98
N LEU A 17 -7.07 8.27 -19.88
CA LEU A 17 -7.72 7.75 -18.66
C LEU A 17 -9.19 7.36 -18.89
N GLU A 18 -9.85 8.03 -19.83
CA GLU A 18 -11.26 7.83 -20.19
C GLU A 18 -11.44 6.62 -21.11
N GLN A 19 -10.37 6.18 -21.78
CA GLN A 19 -10.43 5.00 -22.63
C GLN A 19 -10.63 3.78 -21.73
N THR A 20 -11.68 3.00 -21.96
CA THR A 20 -12.02 1.80 -21.18
C THR A 20 -11.69 0.49 -21.89
N GLN A 21 -11.52 0.52 -23.21
CA GLN A 21 -11.27 -0.66 -24.04
C GLN A 21 -9.80 -0.81 -24.46
N GLY A 22 -9.38 -2.04 -24.75
CA GLY A 22 -8.04 -2.36 -25.21
C GLY A 22 -6.99 -2.44 -24.10
N SER A 23 -5.73 -2.65 -24.50
CA SER A 23 -4.60 -2.74 -23.60
C SER A 23 -4.25 -1.37 -23.00
N LEU A 24 -3.94 -1.35 -21.70
CA LEU A 24 -3.53 -0.13 -21.00
C LEU A 24 -2.01 0.07 -21.08
N ILE A 25 -1.61 1.27 -21.44
CA ILE A 25 -0.24 1.77 -21.35
C ILE A 25 -0.23 2.93 -20.35
N TYR A 26 0.40 2.76 -19.20
CA TYR A 26 0.52 3.84 -18.20
C TYR A 26 1.42 5.00 -18.68
N GLY A 27 2.33 4.75 -19.63
CA GLY A 27 3.36 5.69 -20.07
C GLY A 27 4.52 5.80 -19.07
N ARG A 28 5.60 6.52 -19.41
CA ARG A 28 6.62 6.90 -18.42
C ARG A 28 6.20 8.18 -17.71
N VAL A 29 6.41 8.27 -16.40
CA VAL A 29 6.15 9.51 -15.66
C VAL A 29 7.25 10.53 -15.97
N ALA A 30 6.85 11.70 -16.49
CA ALA A 30 7.74 12.85 -16.63
C ALA A 30 6.92 14.14 -16.39
N GLY A 31 7.06 14.71 -15.21
CA GLY A 31 6.26 15.85 -14.81
C GLY A 31 6.49 16.24 -13.36
N VAL A 32 5.67 17.17 -12.88
CA VAL A 32 5.67 17.65 -11.50
C VAL A 32 4.41 17.12 -10.81
N ALA A 33 4.61 16.21 -9.87
CA ALA A 33 3.55 15.66 -9.02
C ALA A 33 3.23 16.61 -7.86
N VAL A 34 2.00 16.55 -7.34
CA VAL A 34 1.57 17.29 -6.14
C VAL A 34 1.64 16.38 -4.93
N GLY A 35 2.25 16.89 -3.86
CA GLY A 35 2.36 16.20 -2.58
C GLY A 35 3.56 15.25 -2.50
N SER A 36 4.03 15.01 -1.27
CA SER A 36 5.15 14.11 -0.96
C SER A 36 4.82 13.11 0.15
N GLN A 37 3.64 13.22 0.75
CA GLN A 37 3.28 12.44 1.93
C GLN A 37 1.78 12.13 1.98
N TRP A 38 1.45 10.92 2.41
CA TRP A 38 0.13 10.51 2.89
C TRP A 38 0.18 10.44 4.42
N ASN A 39 -0.53 11.36 5.07
CA ASN A 39 -0.75 11.34 6.52
C ASN A 39 -2.15 10.81 6.78
N GLY A 40 -2.26 9.75 7.59
CA GLY A 40 -3.55 9.10 7.83
C GLY A 40 -3.69 8.49 9.22
N ARG A 41 -4.90 8.59 9.76
CA ARG A 41 -5.35 7.79 10.90
C ARG A 41 -6.40 6.81 10.40
N ILE A 42 -6.08 5.53 10.50
CA ILE A 42 -6.93 4.44 10.06
C ILE A 42 -7.80 4.03 11.25
N VAL A 43 -9.11 4.18 11.10
CA VAL A 43 -10.14 3.87 12.11
C VAL A 43 -11.38 3.33 11.42
N ASP A 44 -12.23 2.66 12.17
CA ASP A 44 -13.56 2.29 11.71
C ASP A 44 -14.44 3.53 11.52
N GLN A 45 -15.44 3.41 10.65
CA GLN A 45 -16.39 4.49 10.41
C GLN A 45 -17.11 4.88 11.71
N GLY A 46 -17.02 6.17 12.07
CA GLY A 46 -17.65 6.72 13.28
C GLY A 46 -16.95 6.38 14.59
N ARG A 47 -15.74 5.79 14.55
CA ARG A 47 -14.96 5.45 15.75
C ARG A 47 -13.62 6.19 15.79
N ASP A 48 -12.98 6.19 16.96
CA ASP A 48 -11.62 6.69 17.14
C ASP A 48 -10.57 5.55 17.14
N PHE A 49 -11.01 4.32 16.93
CA PHE A 49 -10.17 3.13 16.89
C PHE A 49 -10.45 2.27 15.66
N LEU A 50 -9.53 1.36 15.38
CA LEU A 50 -9.65 0.33 14.35
C LEU A 50 -9.85 -1.02 15.04
N THR A 51 -11.04 -1.61 14.90
CA THR A 51 -11.34 -2.92 15.50
C THR A 51 -10.45 -3.98 14.87
N VAL A 52 -9.79 -4.80 15.68
CA VAL A 52 -8.99 -5.91 15.15
C VAL A 52 -9.90 -6.97 14.52
N PRO A 53 -9.48 -7.64 13.43
CA PRO A 53 -10.31 -8.65 12.76
C PRO A 53 -10.69 -9.83 13.65
N GLU A 54 -11.75 -10.56 13.29
CA GLU A 54 -12.05 -11.86 13.89
C GLU A 54 -10.95 -12.91 13.60
N PRO A 55 -10.78 -13.95 14.43
CA PRO A 55 -9.76 -14.97 14.24
C PRO A 55 -9.77 -15.59 12.85
N GLY A 56 -8.60 -15.67 12.23
CA GLY A 56 -8.43 -16.19 10.87
C GLY A 56 -8.78 -15.22 9.76
N THR A 57 -9.26 -14.02 10.08
CA THR A 57 -9.64 -12.99 9.11
C THR A 57 -8.67 -11.80 9.13
N GLY A 58 -8.76 -10.94 8.13
CA GLY A 58 -7.96 -9.73 8.02
C GLY A 58 -8.55 -8.73 7.05
N PHE A 59 -8.09 -7.49 7.14
CA PHE A 59 -8.39 -6.43 6.19
C PHE A 59 -7.10 -5.77 5.72
N SER A 60 -7.17 -5.14 4.54
CA SER A 60 -6.00 -4.59 3.87
C SER A 60 -6.29 -3.18 3.35
N TYR A 61 -5.30 -2.30 3.49
CA TYR A 61 -5.31 -0.95 2.93
C TYR A 61 -4.32 -0.87 1.77
N GLY A 62 -4.79 -0.34 0.65
CA GLY A 62 -3.95 -0.16 -0.53
C GLY A 62 -2.79 0.81 -0.28
N LEU A 63 -1.61 0.46 -0.78
CA LEU A 63 -0.44 1.31 -0.87
C LEU A 63 -0.05 1.43 -2.34
N ALA A 64 0.07 2.67 -2.82
CA ALA A 64 0.33 3.02 -4.22
C ALA A 64 -0.64 2.36 -5.22
N THR A 65 -1.95 2.33 -4.91
CA THR A 65 -2.97 1.86 -5.86
C THR A 65 -3.06 2.77 -7.09
N LEU A 66 -3.50 2.19 -8.21
CA LEU A 66 -3.50 2.84 -9.53
C LEU A 66 -4.92 2.95 -10.10
N HIS A 67 -5.11 3.80 -11.12
CA HIS A 67 -6.36 3.90 -11.87
C HIS A 67 -6.87 2.55 -12.42
N ARG A 68 -5.98 1.67 -12.90
CA ARG A 68 -6.31 0.25 -13.19
C ARG A 68 -5.40 -0.69 -12.38
N GLY A 69 -5.38 -0.44 -11.08
CA GLY A 69 -4.80 -1.30 -10.06
C GLY A 69 -5.39 -0.94 -8.70
N THR A 70 -6.71 -0.85 -8.60
CA THR A 70 -7.44 -0.40 -7.40
C THR A 70 -7.61 -1.50 -6.35
N LEU A 71 -7.28 -2.75 -6.71
CA LEU A 71 -7.47 -3.94 -5.88
C LEU A 71 -8.94 -4.17 -5.48
N GLY A 72 -9.86 -3.80 -6.37
CA GLY A 72 -11.31 -3.92 -6.13
C GLY A 72 -11.90 -2.77 -5.30
N THR A 73 -11.09 -1.78 -4.92
CA THR A 73 -11.57 -0.55 -4.29
C THR A 73 -11.91 0.50 -5.36
N THR A 74 -12.22 1.72 -4.93
CA THR A 74 -12.29 2.90 -5.83
C THR A 74 -11.08 3.82 -5.66
N GLN A 75 -10.07 3.39 -4.90
CA GLN A 75 -8.92 4.22 -4.57
C GLN A 75 -7.88 4.20 -5.69
N ASN A 76 -7.64 5.35 -6.31
CA ASN A 76 -6.43 5.64 -7.06
C ASN A 76 -5.54 6.55 -6.21
N GLN A 77 -4.37 6.07 -5.84
CA GLN A 77 -3.43 6.84 -5.04
C GLN A 77 -2.41 7.59 -5.89
N SER A 78 -2.35 7.37 -7.22
CA SER A 78 -1.42 8.04 -8.12
C SER A 78 -1.58 9.56 -8.04
N ALA A 79 -0.49 10.29 -7.80
CA ALA A 79 -0.57 11.73 -7.66
C ALA A 79 -0.86 12.42 -9.01
N LYS A 80 -1.66 13.49 -8.97
CA LYS A 80 -1.92 14.34 -10.13
C LYS A 80 -0.63 15.05 -10.55
N LEU A 81 -0.39 15.09 -11.87
CA LEU A 81 0.68 15.88 -12.46
C LEU A 81 0.17 17.27 -12.83
N ILE A 82 0.72 18.33 -12.24
CA ILE A 82 0.35 19.73 -12.56
C ILE A 82 1.06 20.25 -13.81
N ARG A 83 2.15 19.60 -14.20
CA ARG A 83 2.88 19.79 -15.45
C ARG A 83 3.38 18.43 -15.90
N ARG A 84 3.26 18.14 -17.19
CA ARG A 84 3.72 16.91 -17.82
C ARG A 84 4.04 17.18 -19.29
N TYR A 85 4.86 16.34 -19.91
CA TYR A 85 4.96 16.34 -21.36
C TYR A 85 3.72 15.67 -21.97
N PRO A 86 3.19 16.12 -23.13
CA PRO A 86 1.96 15.56 -23.69
C PRO A 86 2.02 14.03 -23.95
N ASP A 87 3.19 13.51 -24.32
CA ASP A 87 3.46 12.11 -24.67
C ASP A 87 3.80 11.19 -23.47
N THR A 88 3.75 11.70 -22.23
CA THR A 88 4.14 10.95 -21.02
C THR A 88 2.94 10.60 -20.14
N ALA A 89 3.10 9.89 -19.03
CA ALA A 89 1.99 9.47 -18.16
C ALA A 89 1.03 10.62 -17.77
N TYR A 90 -0.26 10.29 -17.57
CA TYR A 90 -1.26 11.24 -17.08
C TYR A 90 -1.20 11.46 -15.56
N GLU A 91 -0.74 10.45 -14.83
CA GLU A 91 -0.62 10.43 -13.37
C GLU A 91 0.76 9.94 -12.95
N ALA A 92 1.22 10.32 -11.76
CA ALA A 92 2.46 9.83 -11.16
C ALA A 92 2.28 8.41 -10.61
N HIS A 93 2.00 7.44 -11.49
CA HIS A 93 1.89 6.05 -11.09
C HIS A 93 3.22 5.57 -10.48
N GLY A 94 3.11 4.74 -9.45
CA GLY A 94 4.26 4.35 -8.64
C GLY A 94 4.61 5.36 -7.55
N ASN A 95 4.22 6.64 -7.62
CA ASN A 95 4.37 7.57 -6.49
C ASN A 95 5.74 7.49 -5.79
N TYR A 96 6.83 7.47 -6.56
CA TYR A 96 8.15 7.30 -6.01
C TYR A 96 8.50 8.45 -5.05
N ALA A 97 9.19 8.10 -3.95
CA ALA A 97 9.53 8.99 -2.85
C ALA A 97 8.33 9.60 -2.09
N ILE A 98 7.11 9.08 -2.30
CA ILE A 98 5.98 9.42 -1.45
C ILE A 98 6.07 8.65 -0.12
N GLN A 99 6.02 9.36 1.00
CA GLN A 99 5.99 8.78 2.33
C GLN A 99 4.54 8.51 2.77
N TYR A 100 4.25 7.29 3.18
CA TYR A 100 3.07 6.96 3.95
C TYR A 100 3.43 7.04 5.44
N SER A 101 2.70 7.85 6.19
CA SER A 101 2.79 7.99 7.65
C SER A 101 1.40 7.73 8.21
N LEU A 102 1.18 6.47 8.57
CA LEU A 102 -0.13 5.94 8.93
C LEU A 102 -0.16 5.55 10.40
N THR A 103 -1.29 5.82 11.06
CA THR A 103 -1.52 5.47 12.45
C THR A 103 -2.76 4.59 12.57
N MET A 104 -2.65 3.52 13.36
CA MET A 104 -3.69 2.53 13.59
C MET A 104 -3.85 2.35 15.11
N PRO A 105 -4.79 3.07 15.74
CA PRO A 105 -5.23 2.76 17.11
C PRO A 105 -6.04 1.45 17.12
N LEU A 106 -5.36 0.30 17.15
CA LEU A 106 -5.99 -1.02 17.14
C LEU A 106 -6.72 -1.28 18.45
N GLU A 107 -7.90 -1.90 18.41
CA GLU A 107 -8.66 -2.29 19.60
C GLU A 107 -9.21 -3.71 19.48
N ASN A 108 -8.94 -4.53 20.49
CA ASN A 108 -9.56 -5.84 20.66
C ASN A 108 -10.89 -5.70 21.40
N THR A 109 -11.99 -5.50 20.67
CA THR A 109 -13.32 -5.34 21.26
C THR A 109 -13.95 -6.66 21.74
N SER A 110 -13.24 -7.78 21.62
CA SER A 110 -13.73 -9.09 22.08
C SER A 110 -13.41 -9.35 23.56
N ASN A 111 -14.04 -10.38 24.13
CA ASN A 111 -13.78 -10.85 25.49
C ASN A 111 -12.64 -11.88 25.56
N GLU A 112 -11.97 -12.15 24.43
CA GLU A 112 -10.90 -13.13 24.31
C GLU A 112 -9.58 -12.47 23.91
N ALA A 113 -8.47 -13.09 24.25
CA ALA A 113 -7.18 -12.64 23.74
C ALA A 113 -7.07 -12.90 22.22
N ARG A 114 -6.48 -11.96 21.50
CA ARG A 114 -6.27 -12.02 20.05
C ARG A 114 -4.78 -11.85 19.72
N THR A 115 -4.26 -12.70 18.84
CA THR A 115 -2.91 -12.56 18.27
C THR A 115 -3.02 -11.84 16.94
N VAL A 116 -2.64 -10.56 16.92
CA VAL A 116 -2.77 -9.67 15.76
C VAL A 116 -1.42 -9.47 15.10
N VAL A 117 -1.36 -9.61 13.78
CA VAL A 117 -0.16 -9.35 12.99
C VAL A 117 -0.41 -8.22 12.01
N VAL A 118 0.65 -7.45 11.75
CA VAL A 118 0.67 -6.44 10.69
C VAL A 118 1.67 -6.88 9.63
N THR A 119 1.24 -6.90 8.37
CA THR A 119 2.06 -7.31 7.23
C THR A 119 2.02 -6.25 6.13
N VAL A 120 3.06 -6.23 5.31
CA VAL A 120 3.01 -5.57 3.99
C VAL A 120 3.05 -6.67 2.95
N GLU A 121 2.21 -6.60 1.92
CA GLU A 121 2.07 -7.66 0.93
C GLU A 121 2.06 -7.10 -0.49
N THR A 122 2.42 -7.94 -1.47
CA THR A 122 2.45 -7.56 -2.90
C THR A 122 1.47 -8.43 -3.70
N PRO A 123 0.16 -8.10 -3.69
CA PRO A 123 -0.84 -8.87 -4.41
C PRO A 123 -0.73 -8.69 -5.94
N LEU A 124 -1.44 -9.52 -6.68
CA LEU A 124 -1.61 -9.35 -8.11
C LEU A 124 -2.49 -8.13 -8.42
N ARG A 125 -1.96 -7.20 -9.22
CA ARG A 125 -2.71 -6.04 -9.73
C ARG A 125 -3.94 -6.47 -10.53
N ARG A 126 -5.14 -6.11 -10.05
CA ARG A 126 -6.43 -6.40 -10.72
C ARG A 126 -7.57 -5.53 -10.17
N GLU A 127 -8.70 -5.55 -10.89
CA GLU A 127 -9.92 -4.78 -10.58
C GLU A 127 -11.09 -5.66 -10.05
N ALA A 128 -10.83 -6.91 -9.68
CA ALA A 128 -11.88 -7.87 -9.31
C ALA A 128 -12.28 -7.73 -7.84
N LYS A 129 -13.47 -7.17 -7.58
CA LYS A 129 -14.02 -6.94 -6.22
C LYS A 129 -14.45 -8.23 -5.51
N ASP A 130 -14.87 -9.22 -6.27
CA ASP A 130 -15.52 -10.45 -5.82
C ASP A 130 -14.56 -11.50 -5.24
N GLN A 131 -13.25 -11.37 -5.50
CA GLN A 131 -12.27 -12.41 -5.21
C GLN A 131 -11.19 -11.98 -4.21
N GLY A 132 -11.30 -10.76 -3.67
CA GLY A 132 -10.30 -10.19 -2.75
C GLY A 132 -8.89 -10.11 -3.35
N LEU A 133 -7.90 -9.99 -2.46
CA LEU A 133 -6.49 -10.01 -2.84
C LEU A 133 -6.08 -11.39 -3.35
N ARG A 134 -5.27 -11.43 -4.42
CA ARG A 134 -4.72 -12.67 -4.97
C ARG A 134 -3.20 -12.66 -4.93
N PHE A 135 -2.66 -13.83 -4.60
CA PHE A 135 -1.25 -14.10 -4.47
C PHE A 135 -0.85 -15.27 -5.35
N LEU A 136 0.45 -15.43 -5.58
CA LEU A 136 1.04 -16.54 -6.34
C LEU A 136 1.73 -17.49 -5.36
N GLN A 137 1.60 -18.79 -5.60
CA GLN A 137 2.32 -19.82 -4.88
C GLN A 137 2.95 -20.80 -5.88
N PRO A 138 4.29 -20.78 -6.07
CA PRO A 138 5.26 -19.84 -5.48
C PRO A 138 5.12 -18.40 -6.05
N PRO A 139 5.68 -17.38 -5.38
CA PRO A 139 5.76 -16.03 -5.93
C PRO A 139 6.45 -15.96 -7.30
N GLY A 140 6.07 -14.99 -8.12
CA GLY A 140 6.69 -14.76 -9.43
C GLY A 140 8.17 -14.38 -9.33
N PRO A 141 8.95 -14.47 -10.40
CA PRO A 141 10.37 -14.12 -10.38
C PRO A 141 10.65 -12.62 -10.27
N GLN A 142 9.67 -11.77 -10.65
CA GLN A 142 9.84 -10.32 -10.64
C GLN A 142 9.89 -9.76 -9.21
N MET A 143 10.88 -8.90 -8.95
CA MET A 143 10.90 -8.07 -7.74
C MET A 143 9.86 -6.97 -7.89
N ASN A 144 8.95 -6.85 -6.92
CA ASN A 144 7.94 -5.78 -6.92
C ASN A 144 8.16 -4.77 -5.81
N PHE A 145 8.80 -5.14 -4.72
CA PHE A 145 9.10 -4.20 -3.65
C PHE A 145 10.44 -4.51 -3.02
N ARG A 146 11.26 -3.47 -2.83
CA ARG A 146 12.49 -3.52 -2.06
C ARG A 146 12.64 -2.23 -1.29
N GLY A 147 12.52 -2.29 0.03
CA GLY A 147 12.54 -1.06 0.82
C GLY A 147 12.43 -1.32 2.31
N THR A 148 12.74 -0.30 3.09
CA THR A 148 12.66 -0.37 4.54
C THR A 148 11.36 0.24 5.03
N VAL A 149 10.70 -0.44 5.94
CA VAL A 149 9.50 0.04 6.64
C VAL A 149 9.83 0.25 8.11
N ARG A 150 9.17 1.21 8.75
CA ARG A 150 9.30 1.44 10.19
C ARG A 150 7.96 1.23 10.86
N LEU A 151 7.97 0.51 11.98
CA LEU A 151 6.83 0.39 12.88
C LEU A 151 7.19 0.94 14.25
N ARG A 152 6.26 1.68 14.86
CA ARG A 152 6.33 2.07 16.28
C ARG A 152 5.07 1.61 16.99
N TYR A 153 5.24 0.98 18.13
CA TYR A 153 4.14 0.36 18.88
C TYR A 153 4.60 0.08 20.31
N ASN A 154 3.68 -0.23 21.22
CA ASN A 154 4.02 -0.80 22.51
C ASN A 154 4.00 -2.33 22.42
N ASP A 155 5.04 -3.01 22.93
CA ASP A 155 5.09 -4.47 22.99
C ASP A 155 4.08 -5.04 24.01
N ASP A 156 4.04 -6.37 24.14
CA ASP A 156 3.11 -7.06 25.06
C ASP A 156 3.35 -6.75 26.54
N ARG A 157 4.50 -6.14 26.88
CA ARG A 157 4.82 -5.64 28.23
C ARG A 157 4.46 -4.16 28.40
N GLY A 158 3.93 -3.52 27.36
CA GLY A 158 3.60 -2.10 27.33
C GLY A 158 4.80 -1.18 27.06
N LEU A 159 5.96 -1.74 26.67
CA LEU A 159 7.17 -0.94 26.43
C LEU A 159 7.19 -0.42 24.98
N PRO A 160 7.52 0.87 24.76
CA PRO A 160 7.60 1.43 23.41
C PRO A 160 8.74 0.77 22.62
N GLN A 161 8.41 0.34 21.40
CA GLN A 161 9.31 -0.27 20.44
C GLN A 161 9.35 0.55 19.14
N THR A 162 10.51 0.56 18.51
CA THR A 162 10.67 1.04 17.13
C THR A 162 11.43 -0.03 16.35
N THR A 163 10.79 -0.59 15.33
CA THR A 163 11.37 -1.65 14.50
C THR A 163 11.50 -1.16 13.07
N PHE A 164 12.64 -1.46 12.45
CA PHE A 164 12.89 -1.25 11.03
C PHE A 164 13.01 -2.61 10.36
N VAL A 165 12.24 -2.83 9.30
CA VAL A 165 12.27 -4.09 8.55
C VAL A 165 12.60 -3.79 7.09
N HIS A 166 13.67 -4.38 6.58
CA HIS A 166 13.97 -4.33 5.15
C HIS A 166 13.21 -5.45 4.44
N LEU A 167 12.28 -5.08 3.57
CA LEU A 167 11.46 -6.01 2.82
C LEU A 167 12.00 -6.20 1.42
N VAL A 168 11.99 -7.45 0.98
CA VAL A 168 12.29 -7.86 -0.39
C VAL A 168 11.14 -8.76 -0.83
N GLN A 169 10.23 -8.21 -1.63
CA GLN A 169 9.01 -8.92 -2.04
C GLN A 169 8.90 -9.02 -3.56
N ARG A 170 8.53 -10.23 -3.98
CA ARG A 170 8.28 -10.56 -5.37
C ARG A 170 6.80 -10.40 -5.73
N ARG A 171 6.53 -10.42 -7.03
CA ARG A 171 5.17 -10.36 -7.57
C ARG A 171 4.29 -11.47 -6.98
N GLY A 172 3.16 -11.09 -6.41
CA GLY A 172 2.19 -12.03 -5.84
C GLY A 172 2.62 -12.62 -4.50
N GLN A 173 3.60 -12.04 -3.80
CA GLN A 173 4.07 -12.54 -2.51
C GLN A 173 3.20 -12.05 -1.36
N GLN A 174 2.77 -12.99 -0.51
CA GLN A 174 2.20 -12.68 0.82
C GLN A 174 3.32 -12.23 1.77
N GLY A 175 2.98 -11.31 2.68
CA GLY A 175 3.94 -10.76 3.64
C GLY A 175 4.09 -11.63 4.88
N ASP A 176 5.31 -11.73 5.39
CA ASP A 176 5.55 -12.23 6.74
C ASP A 176 5.16 -11.16 7.78
N PRO A 177 4.75 -11.56 9.00
CA PRO A 177 4.50 -10.65 10.11
C PRO A 177 5.67 -9.68 10.35
N LEU A 178 5.40 -8.38 10.24
CA LEU A 178 6.36 -7.33 10.60
C LEU A 178 6.40 -7.13 12.11
N ILE A 179 5.23 -7.22 12.74
CA ILE A 179 5.03 -7.25 14.19
C ILE A 179 3.91 -8.25 14.50
N THR A 180 4.00 -8.83 15.69
CA THR A 180 2.96 -9.67 16.29
C THR A 180 2.61 -9.08 17.65
N LEU A 181 1.32 -8.93 17.92
CA LEU A 181 0.77 -8.28 19.10
C LEU A 181 -0.17 -9.27 19.80
N GLN A 182 0.16 -9.66 21.03
CA GLN A 182 -0.76 -10.39 21.88
C GLN A 182 -1.64 -9.38 22.60
N MET A 183 -2.86 -9.18 22.10
CA MET A 183 -3.81 -8.21 22.62
C MET A 183 -4.78 -8.89 23.57
N LYS A 184 -4.82 -8.39 24.81
CA LYS A 184 -5.78 -8.83 25.84
C LYS A 184 -7.21 -8.42 25.46
N PRO A 185 -8.24 -9.03 26.08
CA PRO A 185 -9.62 -8.56 25.94
C PRO A 185 -9.72 -7.05 26.22
N GLN A 186 -10.46 -6.34 25.38
CA GLN A 186 -10.69 -4.89 25.49
C GLN A 186 -9.41 -4.02 25.42
N GLU A 187 -8.27 -4.59 25.02
CA GLU A 187 -7.02 -3.85 24.95
C GLU A 187 -6.98 -2.96 23.70
N ARG A 188 -6.49 -1.73 23.88
CA ARG A 188 -6.15 -0.81 22.79
C ARG A 188 -4.63 -0.72 22.63
N ARG A 189 -4.14 -0.81 21.40
CA ARG A 189 -2.73 -0.71 21.05
C ARG A 189 -2.50 0.19 19.85
N PHE A 190 -1.67 1.22 20.04
CA PHE A 190 -1.35 2.16 18.99
C PHE A 190 -0.19 1.65 18.14
N VAL A 191 -0.39 1.58 16.81
CA VAL A 191 0.65 1.21 15.84
C VAL A 191 0.83 2.35 14.84
N GLN A 192 2.05 2.84 14.70
CA GLN A 192 2.45 3.74 13.62
C GLN A 192 3.23 2.95 12.57
N PHE A 193 2.89 3.15 11.31
CA PHE A 193 3.54 2.57 10.15
C PHE A 193 4.07 3.69 9.25
N ASP A 194 5.38 3.72 9.03
CA ASP A 194 6.03 4.60 8.07
C ASP A 194 6.63 3.80 6.92
N PHE A 195 6.36 4.26 5.71
CA PHE A 195 6.70 3.55 4.49
C PHE A 195 7.01 4.55 3.37
N LEU A 196 8.26 4.59 2.95
CA LEU A 196 8.69 5.41 1.82
C LEU A 196 8.67 4.56 0.56
N TYR A 197 7.89 4.98 -0.45
CA TYR A 197 7.75 4.20 -1.67
C TYR A 197 9.01 4.30 -2.55
N PRO A 198 9.74 3.19 -2.79
CA PRO A 198 11.04 3.24 -3.43
C PRO A 198 10.90 3.36 -4.96
N PRO A 199 11.88 3.98 -5.65
CA PRO A 199 11.81 4.25 -7.09
C PRO A 199 11.85 3.00 -7.98
N ASP A 200 12.24 1.85 -7.45
CA ASP A 200 12.31 0.56 -8.16
C ASP A 200 11.13 -0.37 -7.85
N ALA A 201 10.13 0.08 -7.08
CA ALA A 201 8.95 -0.72 -6.78
C ALA A 201 7.93 -0.74 -7.94
N THR A 202 7.22 -1.86 -8.02
CA THR A 202 6.08 -2.07 -8.90
C THR A 202 4.80 -2.12 -8.08
N PRO A 203 3.90 -1.12 -8.22
CA PRO A 203 2.63 -1.08 -7.50
C PRO A 203 1.61 -2.12 -8.00
N PRO A 204 0.60 -2.46 -7.18
CA PRO A 204 0.36 -1.96 -5.82
C PRO A 204 0.91 -2.88 -4.71
N GLN A 205 1.02 -2.33 -3.50
CA GLN A 205 1.24 -3.06 -2.26
C GLN A 205 0.01 -2.90 -1.36
N VAL A 206 -0.05 -3.66 -0.27
CA VAL A 206 -1.07 -3.47 0.77
C VAL A 206 -0.45 -3.52 2.17
N LEU A 207 -1.03 -2.76 3.09
CA LEU A 207 -0.82 -2.90 4.53
C LEU A 207 -1.99 -3.72 5.08
N THR A 208 -1.71 -4.88 5.65
CA THR A 208 -2.72 -5.82 6.13
C THR A 208 -2.64 -5.95 7.65
N VAL A 209 -3.80 -5.92 8.31
CA VAL A 209 -3.95 -6.31 9.71
C VAL A 209 -4.75 -7.61 9.73
N LYS A 210 -4.20 -8.64 10.38
CA LYS A 210 -4.80 -9.97 10.45
C LYS A 210 -4.79 -10.48 11.88
N THR A 211 -5.85 -11.17 12.26
CA THR A 211 -5.87 -11.93 13.51
C THR A 211 -5.61 -13.41 13.19
N LEU A 212 -4.60 -14.01 13.83
CA LEU A 212 -4.28 -15.42 13.62
C LEU A 212 -5.38 -16.33 14.20
N GLN A 213 -5.54 -17.52 13.62
CA GLN A 213 -6.33 -18.57 14.28
C GLN A 213 -5.58 -18.99 15.55
N GLN A 214 -6.35 -19.25 16.61
CA GLN A 214 -5.82 -19.87 17.82
C GLN A 214 -5.49 -21.35 17.56
#